data_AF-A0A228Q035-F1
#
_entry.id   AF-A0A228Q035-F1
#
_cell.length_a   1.000
_cell.length_b   1.000
_cell.length_c   1.000
_cell.angle_alpha   90.00
_cell.angle_beta   90.00
_cell.angle_gamma   90.00
#
_symmetry.space_group_name_H-M   'P 1'
#
loop_
_entity.id
_entity.type
_entity.pdbx_description
1 polymer ?
#
loop_
_entity_poly.entity_id
_entity_poly.type
_entity_poly.pdbx_seq_one_letter_code
_entity_poly.pdbx_strand_id
1 'polypeptide(L)' 'GTNENTNGLLRQYFPKGTDLSRWSAREIQAVANTLNTRPRKTLGWKTPAEALDEYLRSVQQSSVATTD' A
#
# COMPACT_ATOMS: atom_id res chain seq x y z
N GLY A 1 -9.86 6.58 -10.43
CA GLY A 1 -8.62 5.78 -10.60
C GLY A 1 -8.15 5.18 -9.27
N THR A 2 -7.20 4.23 -9.31
CA THR A 2 -6.69 3.47 -8.15
C THR A 2 -6.13 4.35 -7.03
N ASN A 3 -5.43 5.45 -7.40
CA ASN A 3 -4.91 6.42 -6.43
C ASN A 3 -6.02 7.18 -5.71
N GLU A 4 -7.13 7.50 -6.39
CA GLU A 4 -8.27 8.20 -5.79
C GLU A 4 -9.04 7.30 -4.82
N ASN A 5 -9.13 5.99 -5.10
CA ASN A 5 -9.71 5.02 -4.17
C ASN A 5 -8.90 4.97 -2.86
N THR A 6 -7.57 4.88 -2.98
CA THR A 6 -6.65 4.87 -1.83
C THR A 6 -6.72 6.18 -1.05
N ASN A 7 -6.71 7.33 -1.74
CA ASN A 7 -6.86 8.64 -1.14
C ASN A 7 -8.22 8.82 -0.45
N GLY A 8 -9.29 8.23 -0.99
CA GLY A 8 -10.60 8.20 -0.34
C GLY A 8 -10.58 7.47 1.01
N LEU A 9 -9.80 6.39 1.12
CA LEU A 9 -9.67 5.62 2.36
C LEU A 9 -8.79 6.32 3.39
N LEU A 10 -7.70 6.94 2.95
CA LEU A 10 -6.88 7.78 3.82
C LEU A 10 -7.68 8.91 4.44
N ARG A 11 -8.64 9.49 3.69
CA ARG A 11 -9.53 10.56 4.19
C ARG A 11 -10.49 10.12 5.29
N GLN A 12 -10.69 8.82 5.51
CA GLN A 12 -11.44 8.30 6.64
C GLN A 12 -10.67 8.44 7.96
N TYR A 13 -9.34 8.50 7.89
CA TYR A 13 -8.44 8.65 9.05
C TYR A 13 -7.87 10.07 9.15
N PHE A 14 -7.54 10.68 8.01
CA PHE A 14 -6.93 12.01 7.91
C PHE A 14 -7.77 12.87 6.96
N PRO A 15 -8.76 13.62 7.48
CA PRO A 15 -9.57 14.52 6.66
C PRO A 15 -8.73 15.43 5.77
N LYS A 16 -9.28 15.85 4.63
CA LYS A 16 -8.52 16.70 3.69
C LYS A 16 -8.02 17.97 4.39
N GLY A 17 -6.74 18.30 4.20
CA GLY A 17 -6.12 19.46 4.85
C GLY A 17 -5.64 19.21 6.28
N THR A 18 -5.68 17.96 6.75
CA THR A 18 -5.09 17.58 8.05
C THR A 18 -3.58 17.79 8.01
N ASP A 19 -3.08 18.51 9.01
CA ASP A 19 -1.67 18.59 9.32
C ASP A 19 -1.21 17.26 9.95
N LEU A 20 -0.50 16.45 9.16
CA LEU A 20 -0.03 15.13 9.59
C LEU A 20 1.05 15.22 10.68
N SER A 21 1.71 16.36 10.87
CA SER A 21 2.75 16.53 11.90
C SER A 21 2.21 16.43 13.33
N ARG A 22 0.89 16.60 13.49
CA ARG A 22 0.18 16.48 14.78
C ARG A 22 -0.03 15.03 15.21
N TRP A 23 0.14 14.08 14.29
CA TRP A 23 -0.05 12.66 14.53
C TRP A 23 1.30 12.02 14.81
N SER A 24 1.33 11.12 15.78
CA SER A 24 2.54 10.36 16.06
C SER A 24 2.87 9.43 14.89
N ALA A 25 4.16 9.16 14.70
CA ALA A 25 4.61 8.17 13.72
C ALA A 25 3.93 6.80 13.93
N ARG A 26 3.61 6.45 15.18
CA ARG A 26 2.89 5.21 15.53
C ARG A 26 1.45 5.21 14.98
N GLU A 27 0.73 6.31 15.08
CA GLU A 27 -0.64 6.42 14.56
C GLU A 27 -0.65 6.37 13.04
N ILE A 28 0.27 7.09 12.40
CA ILE A 28 0.43 7.06 10.94
C ILE A 28 0.74 5.62 10.48
N GLN A 29 1.65 4.93 11.17
CA GLN A 29 1.99 3.55 10.86
C GLN A 29 0.82 2.60 11.08
N ALA A 30 0.02 2.79 12.12
CA ALA A 30 -1.16 1.95 12.39
C ALA A 30 -2.20 2.06 11.26
N VAL A 31 -2.44 3.28 10.77
CA VAL A 31 -3.33 3.52 9.63
C VAL A 31 -2.75 2.89 8.35
N ALA A 32 -1.47 3.11 8.08
CA ALA A 32 -0.79 2.53 6.93
C ALA A 32 -0.87 1.00 6.95
N ASN A 33 -0.60 0.37 8.11
CA ASN A 33 -0.72 -1.07 8.29
C ASN A 33 -2.14 -1.55 8.01
N THR A 34 -3.15 -0.87 8.57
CA THR A 34 -4.56 -1.22 8.35
C THR A 34 -4.93 -1.18 6.87
N LEU A 35 -4.45 -0.17 6.13
CA LEU A 35 -4.72 -0.07 4.70
C LEU A 35 -3.98 -1.10 3.86
N ASN A 36 -2.73 -1.42 4.24
CA ASN A 36 -1.84 -2.33 3.55
C ASN A 36 -2.17 -3.82 3.80
N THR A 37 -2.83 -4.15 4.91
CA THR A 37 -3.28 -5.51 5.24
C THR A 37 -4.75 -5.77 4.86
N ARG A 38 -5.46 -4.78 4.32
CA ARG A 38 -6.86 -4.92 3.93
C ARG A 38 -6.99 -5.55 2.53
N PRO A 39 -7.67 -6.70 2.38
CA PRO A 39 -7.98 -7.30 1.09
C PRO A 39 -8.70 -6.35 0.13
N ARG A 40 -8.28 -6.32 -1.15
CA ARG A 40 -8.88 -5.47 -2.19
C ARG A 40 -9.42 -6.33 -3.33
N LYS A 41 -10.73 -6.20 -3.63
CA LYS A 41 -11.34 -6.86 -4.80
C LYS A 41 -10.61 -6.54 -6.12
N THR A 42 -10.09 -5.32 -6.25
CA THR A 42 -9.32 -4.89 -7.44
C THR A 42 -7.96 -5.58 -7.57
N LEU A 43 -7.43 -6.14 -6.49
CA LEU A 43 -6.19 -6.93 -6.47
C LEU A 43 -6.48 -8.45 -6.44
N GLY A 44 -7.65 -8.88 -6.89
CA GLY A 44 -8.06 -10.29 -6.78
C GLY A 44 -8.20 -10.75 -5.33
N TRP A 45 -8.61 -9.85 -4.44
CA TRP A 45 -8.71 -10.05 -2.98
C TRP A 45 -7.38 -10.17 -2.23
N LYS A 46 -6.24 -9.92 -2.89
CA LYS A 46 -4.96 -9.73 -2.19
C LYS A 46 -4.95 -8.42 -1.43
N THR A 47 -4.14 -8.37 -0.39
CA THR A 47 -3.77 -7.14 0.29
C THR A 47 -2.76 -6.34 -0.55
N PRO A 48 -2.70 -5.00 -0.41
CA PRO A 48 -1.67 -4.21 -1.07
C PRO A 48 -0.24 -4.68 -0.74
N ALA A 49 0.01 -5.15 0.49
CA ALA A 49 1.30 -5.69 0.89
C ALA A 49 1.67 -6.96 0.10
N GLU A 50 0.74 -7.92 -0.04
CA GLU A 50 0.96 -9.14 -0.82
C GLU A 50 1.18 -8.85 -2.31
N ALA A 51 0.35 -7.98 -2.90
CA ALA A 51 0.49 -7.62 -4.31
C ALA A 51 1.84 -6.93 -4.60
N LEU A 52 2.33 -6.12 -3.66
CA LEU A 52 3.65 -5.51 -3.76
C LEU A 52 4.78 -6.54 -3.62
N ASP A 53 4.68 -7.47 -2.66
CA ASP A 53 5.69 -8.53 -2.47
C ASP A 53 5.82 -9.40 -3.73
N GLU A 54 4.70 -9.80 -4.33
CA GLU A 54 4.69 -10.55 -5.59
C GLU A 54 5.35 -9.77 -6.74
N TYR A 55 5.02 -8.48 -6.87
CA TYR A 55 5.63 -7.62 -7.87
C TYR A 55 7.16 -7.55 -7.68
N LEU A 56 7.63 -7.29 -6.46
CA LEU A 56 9.06 -7.22 -6.17
C LEU A 56 9.79 -8.52 -6.49
N ARG A 57 9.20 -9.68 -6.19
CA ARG A 57 9.75 -10.99 -6.57
C ARG A 57 9.85 -11.16 -8.09
N SER A 58 8.82 -10.75 -8.83
CA SER A 58 8.83 -10.81 -10.30
C SER A 58 9.89 -9.89 -10.93
N VAL A 59 10.12 -8.71 -10.34
CA VAL A 59 11.16 -7.76 -10.77
C VAL A 59 12.55 -8.33 -10.51
N GLN A 60 12.75 -8.98 -9.36
CA GLN A 60 14.02 -9.64 -9.06
C GLN A 60 14.32 -10.78 -10.04
N GLN A 61 13.34 -11.62 -10.38
CA GLN A 61 13.51 -12.73 -11.32
C GLN A 61 13.82 -12.27 -12.76
N SER A 62 13.32 -11.12 -13.19
CA SER A 62 13.58 -10.56 -14.53
C SER A 62 14.94 -9.86 -14.66
N SER A 63 15.61 -9.56 -13.54
CA SER A 63 16.92 -8.91 -13.51
C SER A 63 18.12 -9.87 -13.54
N VAL A 64 17.89 -11.18 -13.36
CA VAL A 64 18.95 -12.20 -13.38
C VAL A 64 19.06 -12.75 -14.80
N ALA A 65 19.94 -12.16 -15.62
CA ALA A 65 20.34 -12.78 -16.87
C ALA A 65 21.20 -14.01 -16.56
N THR A 66 20.58 -15.20 -16.58
CA THR A 66 21.30 -16.48 -16.52
C THR A 66 22.25 -16.54 -17.71
N THR A 67 23.55 -16.50 -17.43
CA THR A 67 24.60 -16.77 -18.42
C THR A 67 24.93 -18.25 -18.32
N ASP A 68 24.70 -18.98 -19.42
CA ASP A 68 25.21 -20.35 -19.63
C ASP A 68 26.74 -20.35 -19.83
#